data_AF-A0A496RGZ1-F1
#
_entry.id   AF-A0A496RGZ1-F1
#
_cell.length_a   1.000
_cell.length_b   1.000
_cell.length_c   1.000
_cell.angle_alpha   90.00
_cell.angle_beta   90.00
_cell.angle_gamma   90.00
#
_symmetry.space_group_name_H-M   'P 1'
#
loop_
_entity.id
_entity.type
_entity.pdbx_description
1 polymer ?
#
loop_
_entity_poly.entity_id
_entity_poly.type
_entity_poly.pdbx_seq_one_letter_code
_entity_poly.pdbx_strand_id
1 'polypeptide(L)' 'MQIHNIKSQSRNKKRVGRGGKRGTYSGRGIKGQRARAGAKIPSSQRRQIK' A
#
# COMPACT_ATOMS: atom_id res chain seq x y z
N MET A 1 23.15 30.96 6.11
CA MET A 1 22.64 29.57 6.23
C MET A 1 23.59 28.62 5.51
N GLN A 2 24.03 27.52 6.14
CA GLN A 2 24.98 26.58 5.55
C GLN A 2 24.28 25.32 5.03
N ILE A 3 24.76 24.77 3.91
CA ILE A 3 24.15 23.62 3.23
C ILE A 3 24.09 22.35 4.09
N HIS A 4 25.08 22.12 4.96
CA HIS A 4 25.14 20.93 5.82
C HIS A 4 24.16 20.98 7.00
N ASN A 5 23.52 22.14 7.23
CA ASN A 5 22.55 22.32 8.31
C ASN A 5 21.09 22.15 7.82
N ILE A 6 20.88 21.88 6.53
CA ILE A 6 19.56 21.69 5.94
C ILE A 6 19.02 20.31 6.34
N LYS A 7 17.90 20.27 7.06
CA LYS A 7 17.21 19.03 7.45
C LYS A 7 15.88 18.89 6.70
N SER A 8 15.62 17.69 6.17
CA SER A 8 14.32 17.34 5.59
C SER A 8 13.25 17.22 6.68
N GLN A 9 12.12 17.90 6.52
CA GLN A 9 10.91 17.72 7.35
C GLN A 9 9.95 16.67 6.77
N SER A 10 10.28 16.07 5.63
CA SER A 10 9.38 15.18 4.90
C SER A 10 9.34 13.77 5.49
N ARG A 11 8.15 13.15 5.48
CA ARG A 11 7.98 11.75 5.89
C ARG A 11 8.41 10.80 4.79
N ASN A 12 9.07 9.72 5.18
CA ASN A 12 9.46 8.65 4.27
C ASN A 12 8.24 7.99 3.61
N LYS A 13 8.34 7.73 2.29
CA LYS A 13 7.30 7.01 1.55
C LYS A 13 7.21 5.56 2.03
N LYS A 14 5.99 5.06 2.17
CA LYS A 14 5.74 3.65 2.49
C LYS A 14 6.16 2.78 1.28
N ARG A 15 7.06 1.83 1.49
CA ARG A 15 7.44 0.82 0.49
C ARG A 15 6.68 -0.47 0.76
N VAL A 16 5.77 -0.84 -0.14
CA VAL A 16 4.96 -2.08 -0.06
C VAL A 16 5.61 -3.16 -0.94
N GLY A 17 5.55 -4.42 -0.54
CA GLY A 17 6.12 -5.53 -1.32
C GLY A 17 7.64 -5.69 -1.18
N ARG A 18 8.22 -5.29 -0.03
CA ARG A 18 9.68 -5.37 0.26
C ARG A 18 9.95 -6.02 1.61
N GLY A 19 9.24 -7.11 1.92
CA GLY A 19 9.37 -7.86 3.18
C GLY A 19 8.40 -7.42 4.31
N GLY A 20 8.47 -8.12 5.44
CA GLY A 20 7.63 -7.89 6.62
C GLY A 20 6.13 -8.13 6.39
N LYS A 21 5.27 -7.46 7.18
CA LYS A 21 3.81 -7.64 7.19
C LYS A 21 3.11 -7.41 5.83
N ARG A 22 3.73 -6.64 4.92
CA ARG A 22 3.20 -6.36 3.57
C ARG A 22 4.14 -6.82 2.45
N GLY A 23 5.00 -7.80 2.74
CA GLY A 23 5.98 -8.32 1.79
C GLY A 23 5.36 -9.16 0.68
N THR A 24 4.65 -10.22 1.04
CA THR A 24 4.09 -11.21 0.10
C THR A 24 2.82 -10.71 -0.59
N TYR A 25 1.76 -10.47 0.19
CA TYR A 25 0.43 -10.16 -0.39
C TYR A 25 0.08 -8.67 -0.38
N SER A 26 1.06 -7.80 -0.12
CA SER A 26 0.83 -6.35 0.01
C SER A 26 -0.26 -5.97 1.03
N GLY A 27 -0.60 -6.88 1.96
CA GLY A 27 -1.72 -6.74 2.91
C GLY A 27 -3.12 -7.05 2.37
N ARG A 28 -3.23 -7.69 1.20
CA ARG A 28 -4.51 -8.02 0.53
C ARG A 28 -4.93 -9.49 0.63
N GLY A 29 -4.03 -10.37 1.06
CA GLY A 29 -4.25 -11.83 1.10
C GLY A 29 -4.04 -12.51 -0.26
N ILE A 30 -4.22 -13.84 -0.29
CA ILE A 30 -3.94 -14.68 -1.47
C ILE A 30 -5.13 -14.71 -2.45
N LYS A 31 -6.35 -14.74 -1.93
CA LYS A 31 -7.59 -15.00 -2.66
C LYS A 31 -8.57 -13.83 -2.54
N GLY A 32 -9.70 -13.92 -3.24
CA GLY A 32 -10.74 -12.89 -3.28
C GLY A 32 -10.56 -11.94 -4.46
N GLN A 33 -11.66 -11.32 -4.90
CA GLN A 33 -11.61 -10.44 -6.07
C GLN A 33 -10.71 -9.22 -5.81
N ARG A 34 -10.64 -8.76 -4.55
CA ARG A 34 -9.82 -7.60 -4.12
C ARG A 34 -8.31 -7.84 -4.14
N ALA A 35 -7.87 -9.10 -4.10
CA ALA A 35 -6.45 -9.45 -4.12
C ALA A 35 -5.85 -9.44 -5.54
N ARG A 36 -6.71 -9.42 -6.58
CA ARG A 36 -6.28 -9.52 -7.99
C ARG A 36 -5.89 -8.17 -8.56
N ALA A 37 -5.03 -8.19 -9.58
CA ALA A 37 -4.69 -7.00 -10.34
C ALA A 37 -5.94 -6.43 -11.04
N GLY A 38 -6.04 -5.11 -11.13
CA GLY A 38 -7.17 -4.46 -11.83
C GLY A 38 -8.52 -4.53 -11.12
N ALA A 39 -8.58 -4.99 -9.86
CA ALA A 39 -9.84 -5.10 -9.11
C ALA A 39 -10.49 -3.71 -8.85
N LYS A 40 -11.38 -3.29 -9.74
CA LYS A 40 -12.16 -2.05 -9.63
C LYS A 40 -13.60 -2.36 -9.22
N ILE A 41 -13.79 -2.69 -7.95
CA ILE A 41 -15.11 -3.02 -7.40
C ILE A 41 -15.88 -1.73 -7.06
N PRO A 42 -17.13 -1.55 -7.53
CA PRO A 42 -17.98 -0.42 -7.17
C PRO A 42 -18.18 -0.29 -5.66
N SER A 43 -18.30 0.94 -5.16
CA SER A 43 -18.46 1.20 -3.72
C SER A 43 -19.67 0.50 -3.11
N SER A 44 -20.80 0.43 -3.83
CA SER A 44 -22.04 -0.25 -3.41
C SER A 44 -21.85 -1.75 -3.21
N GLN A 45 -21.06 -2.39 -4.08
CA GLN A 45 -20.85 -3.83 -4.09
C GLN A 45 -19.63 -4.26 -3.28
N ARG A 46 -18.74 -3.32 -2.89
CA ARG A 46 -17.54 -3.64 -2.11
C ARG A 46 -17.90 -4.49 -0.91
N ARG A 47 -18.88 -4.13 -0.09
CA ARG A 47 -19.19 -4.86 1.16
C ARG A 47 -19.62 -6.31 0.91
N GLN A 48 -20.22 -6.59 -0.24
CA GLN A 48 -20.72 -7.91 -0.62
C GLN A 48 -19.61 -8.81 -1.19
N ILE A 49 -18.56 -8.22 -1.74
CA ILE A 49 -17.44 -8.94 -2.35
C ILE A 49 -16.28 -9.06 -1.35
N LYS A 50 -15.95 -10.31 -0.98
CA LYS A 50 -14.74 -10.67 -0.19
C LYS A 50 -13.50 -10.77 -1.09
#